data_AF-H9FLG8-F1
#
_entry.id   AF-H9FLG8-F1
#
_cell.length_a   1.000
_cell.length_b   1.000
_cell.length_c   1.000
_cell.angle_alpha   90.00
_cell.angle_beta   90.00
_cell.angle_gamma   90.00
#
_symmetry.space_group_name_H-M   'P 1'
#
loop_
_entity.id
_entity.type
_entity.pdbx_description
1 polymer ?
#
loop_
_entity_poly.entity_id
_entity_poly.type
_entity_poly.pdbx_seq_one_letter_code
_entity_poly.pdbx_strand_id
1 'polypeptide(L)'
;FQSSRREKYGNVFKTHLLGRPLIRVTGAENVRKILMGEHHLVSTEWPRSTRMLLGPNTVSNSIGDIHRNKRKVFSKIFSHEALESYLPKIQLVIQDTLRAWSSHPEAINVYQEAQKLTFRMAIRV
;
A
#
# COMPACT_ATOMS: atom_id res chain seq x y z
N PHE A 1 -6.33 16.76 11.60
CA PHE A 1 -7.60 16.06 11.87
C PHE A 1 -7.44 14.82 12.78
N GLN A 2 -6.63 13.82 12.40
CA GLN A 2 -6.49 12.59 13.20
C GLN A 2 -5.74 12.82 14.52
N SER A 3 -4.62 13.56 14.48
CA SER A 3 -3.77 13.79 15.66
C SER A 3 -4.51 14.51 16.79
N SER A 4 -5.26 15.57 16.49
CA SER A 4 -6.01 16.33 17.50
C SER A 4 -7.15 15.53 18.14
N ARG A 5 -7.80 14.63 17.39
CA ARG A 5 -8.83 13.73 17.96
C ARG A 5 -8.22 12.64 18.83
N ARG A 6 -7.07 12.09 18.43
CA ARG A 6 -6.34 11.11 19.25
C ARG A 6 -5.88 11.73 20.56
N GLU A 7 -5.40 12.96 20.53
CA GLU A 7 -5.01 13.69 21.74
C GLU A 7 -6.20 13.89 22.69
N LYS A 8 -7.37 14.27 22.16
CA LYS A 8 -8.57 14.52 22.98
C LYS A 8 -9.28 13.27 23.49
N TYR A 9 -9.34 12.21 22.68
CA TYR A 9 -10.19 11.03 22.95
C TYR A 9 -9.39 9.75 23.17
N GLY A 10 -8.06 9.81 23.09
CA GLY A 10 -7.18 8.66 23.21
C GLY A 10 -7.10 7.82 21.93
N ASN A 11 -6.56 6.61 22.10
CA ASN A 11 -6.20 5.72 20.99
C ASN A 11 -7.39 5.00 20.33
N VAL A 12 -8.56 5.00 20.97
CA VAL A 12 -9.79 4.37 20.48
C VAL A 12 -10.94 5.36 20.64
N PHE A 13 -11.54 5.80 19.52
CA PHE A 13 -12.62 6.79 19.58
C PHE A 13 -13.60 6.66 18.41
N LYS A 14 -14.84 7.13 18.64
CA LYS A 14 -15.90 7.19 17.62
C LYS A 14 -15.76 8.45 16.75
N THR A 15 -16.00 8.32 15.45
CA THR A 15 -15.98 9.43 14.49
C THR A 15 -16.88 9.12 13.30
N HIS A 16 -17.11 10.10 12.44
CA HIS A 16 -17.69 9.89 11.12
C HIS A 16 -16.62 10.09 10.05
N LEU A 17 -16.64 9.28 8.99
CA LEU A 17 -15.83 9.45 7.79
C LEU A 17 -16.74 9.23 6.58
N LEU A 18 -16.78 10.21 5.66
CA LEU A 18 -17.64 10.17 4.47
C LEU A 18 -19.12 9.88 4.82
N GLY A 19 -19.62 10.52 5.88
CA GLY A 19 -21.01 10.36 6.34
C GLY A 19 -21.31 9.05 7.08
N ARG A 20 -20.33 8.15 7.24
CA ARG A 20 -20.53 6.87 7.93
C ARG A 20 -19.89 6.88 9.32
N PRO A 21 -20.59 6.40 10.37
CA PRO A 21 -19.99 6.23 11.68
C PRO A 21 -18.94 5.12 11.64
N LEU A 22 -17.81 5.34 12.33
CA LEU A 22 -16.76 4.34 12.51
C LEU A 22 -16.03 4.53 13.84
N ILE A 23 -15.27 3.50 14.23
CA ILE A 23 -14.34 3.56 15.35
C ILE A 23 -12.93 3.63 14.79
N ARG A 24 -12.17 4.65 15.20
CA ARG A 24 -10.75 4.75 14.90
C ARG A 24 -9.98 4.04 15.99
N VAL A 25 -9.08 3.14 15.60
CA VAL A 25 -8.23 2.37 16.50
C VAL A 25 -6.77 2.63 16.15
N THR A 26 -5.97 2.98 17.15
CA THR A 26 -4.53 3.26 17.02
C THR A 26 -3.75 2.71 18.22
N GLY A 27 -2.43 2.69 18.14
CA GLY A 27 -1.56 2.09 19.16
C GLY A 27 -1.38 0.59 18.97
N ALA A 28 -0.15 0.10 19.17
CA ALA A 28 0.25 -1.26 18.80
C ALA A 28 -0.62 -2.33 19.47
N GLU A 29 -0.91 -2.21 20.76
CA GLU A 29 -1.73 -3.18 21.50
C GLU A 29 -3.17 -3.26 20.98
N ASN A 30 -3.79 -2.12 20.67
CA ASN A 30 -5.16 -2.09 20.16
C ASN A 30 -5.21 -2.61 18.73
N VAL A 31 -4.27 -2.20 17.88
CA VAL A 31 -4.18 -2.68 16.49
C VAL A 31 -3.91 -4.18 16.45
N ARG A 32 -3.08 -4.72 17.36
CA ARG A 32 -2.86 -6.17 17.47
C ARG A 32 -4.16 -6.93 17.71
N LYS A 33 -5.06 -6.44 18.57
CA LYS A 33 -6.37 -7.07 18.79
C LYS A 33 -7.21 -7.11 17.51
N ILE A 34 -7.21 -6.04 16.73
CA ILE A 34 -7.94 -5.97 15.45
C ILE A 34 -7.33 -6.94 14.43
N LEU A 35 -6.01 -6.96 14.29
CA LEU A 35 -5.32 -7.86 13.34
C LEU A 35 -5.49 -9.33 13.71
N MET A 36 -5.39 -9.67 15.00
CA MET A 36 -5.59 -11.05 15.49
C MET A 36 -7.07 -11.48 15.48
N GLY A 37 -7.99 -10.51 15.41
CA GLY A 37 -9.43 -10.74 15.29
C GLY A 37 -9.94 -10.76 13.85
N GLU A 38 -9.07 -10.73 12.84
CA GLU A 38 -9.49 -10.80 11.44
C GLU A 38 -10.26 -12.11 11.17
N HIS A 39 -11.38 -11.99 10.46
CA HIS A 39 -12.34 -13.08 10.16
C HIS A 39 -13.17 -13.60 11.35
N HIS A 40 -12.97 -13.09 12.56
CA HIS A 40 -13.79 -13.41 13.74
C HIS A 40 -14.51 -12.19 14.32
N LEU A 41 -13.75 -11.13 14.62
CA LEU A 41 -14.25 -9.86 15.16
C LEU A 41 -14.45 -8.79 14.08
N VAL A 42 -13.61 -8.83 13.04
CA VAL A 42 -13.59 -7.82 11.97
C VAL A 42 -13.33 -8.46 10.62
N SER A 43 -13.74 -7.78 9.55
CA SER A 43 -13.38 -8.10 8.18
C SER A 43 -12.88 -6.85 7.45
N THR A 44 -12.06 -7.04 6.43
CA THR A 44 -11.57 -5.94 5.59
C THR A 44 -12.70 -5.43 4.70
N GLU A 45 -12.97 -4.12 4.76
CA GLU A 45 -13.91 -3.44 3.87
C GLU A 45 -13.28 -2.18 3.28
N TRP A 46 -13.50 -1.98 1.98
CA TRP A 46 -13.14 -0.76 1.27
C TRP A 46 -14.40 0.02 0.85
N PRO A 47 -14.36 1.37 0.85
CA PRO A 47 -15.41 2.17 0.24
C PRO A 47 -15.69 1.72 -1.20
N ARG A 48 -16.95 1.86 -1.65
CA ARG A 48 -17.37 1.39 -2.98
C ARG A 48 -16.48 1.93 -4.11
N SER A 49 -16.12 3.22 -4.07
CA SER A 49 -15.25 3.85 -5.06
C SER A 49 -13.88 3.17 -5.13
N THR A 50 -13.27 2.88 -3.98
CA THR A 50 -11.98 2.16 -3.92
C THR A 50 -12.12 0.73 -4.43
N ARG A 51 -13.19 0.01 -4.09
CA ARG A 51 -13.44 -1.34 -4.62
C ARG A 51 -13.55 -1.36 -6.14
N MET A 52 -14.23 -0.37 -6.72
CA MET A 52 -14.36 -0.23 -8.18
C MET A 52 -13.02 0.04 -8.86
N LEU A 53 -12.18 0.92 -8.29
CA LEU A 53 -10.86 1.21 -8.83
C LEU A 53 -9.92 0.00 -8.77
N LEU A 54 -9.95 -0.76 -7.67
CA LEU A 54 -9.14 -1.97 -7.53
C LEU A 54 -9.64 -3.11 -8.42
N GLY A 55 -10.94 -3.19 -8.66
CA GLY A 55 -11.56 -4.27 -9.42
C GLY A 55 -11.86 -5.52 -8.57
N PRO A 56 -12.86 -6.32 -8.98
CA PRO A 56 -13.45 -7.37 -8.13
C PRO A 56 -12.52 -8.54 -7.84
N ASN A 57 -11.51 -8.79 -8.69
CA ASN A 57 -10.67 -9.98 -8.62
C ASN A 57 -9.33 -9.78 -7.88
N THR A 58 -9.13 -8.65 -7.21
CA THR A 58 -7.90 -8.35 -6.47
C THR A 58 -7.81 -9.07 -5.13
N VAL A 59 -6.58 -9.18 -4.60
CA VAL A 59 -6.33 -9.65 -3.23
C VAL A 59 -7.08 -8.77 -2.23
N SER A 60 -6.99 -7.45 -2.39
CA SER A 60 -7.61 -6.45 -1.50
C SER A 60 -9.13 -6.51 -1.41
N ASN A 61 -9.80 -7.05 -2.43
CA ASN A 61 -11.26 -7.23 -2.48
C ASN A 61 -11.69 -8.69 -2.22
N SER A 62 -10.76 -9.59 -1.93
CA SER A 62 -11.05 -10.99 -1.61
C SER A 62 -11.17 -11.18 -0.09
N ILE A 63 -11.93 -12.18 0.35
CA ILE A 63 -12.08 -12.54 1.78
C ILE A 63 -11.87 -14.05 1.99
N GLY A 64 -11.63 -14.44 3.24
CA GLY A 64 -11.52 -15.85 3.64
C GLY A 64 -10.47 -16.64 2.86
N ASP A 65 -10.81 -17.87 2.47
CA ASP A 65 -9.86 -18.78 1.80
C ASP A 65 -9.45 -18.31 0.41
N ILE A 66 -10.32 -17.57 -0.30
CA ILE A 66 -9.98 -16.95 -1.58
C ILE A 66 -8.85 -15.93 -1.38
N HIS A 67 -8.97 -15.08 -0.36
CA HIS A 67 -7.92 -14.14 0.01
C HIS A 67 -6.63 -14.86 0.40
N ARG A 68 -6.72 -15.88 1.26
CA ARG A 68 -5.57 -16.68 1.70
C ARG A 68 -4.81 -17.29 0.53
N ASN A 69 -5.53 -17.91 -0.41
CA ASN A 69 -4.92 -18.54 -1.58
C ASN A 69 -4.26 -17.51 -2.50
N LYS A 70 -4.96 -16.41 -2.84
CA LYS A 70 -4.36 -15.35 -3.68
C LYS A 70 -3.14 -14.73 -3.01
N ARG A 71 -3.21 -14.44 -1.71
CA ARG A 71 -2.08 -13.89 -0.95
C ARG A 71 -0.87 -14.83 -0.95
N LYS A 72 -1.08 -16.15 -0.86
CA LYS A 72 -0.01 -17.14 -0.99
C LYS A 72 0.66 -17.08 -2.36
N VAL A 73 -0.10 -16.95 -3.44
CA VAL A 73 0.46 -16.79 -4.79
C VAL A 73 1.25 -15.48 -4.90
N PHE A 74 0.67 -14.35 -4.48
CA PHE A 74 1.33 -13.05 -4.50
C PHE A 74 2.57 -12.99 -3.60
N SER A 75 2.64 -13.75 -2.51
CA SER A 75 3.85 -13.76 -1.67
C SER A 75 5.10 -14.25 -2.40
N LYS A 76 4.93 -15.08 -3.44
CA LYS A 76 6.05 -15.61 -4.23
C LYS A 76 6.74 -14.55 -5.08
N ILE A 77 6.00 -13.58 -5.61
CA ILE A 77 6.59 -12.48 -6.39
C ILE A 77 7.35 -11.48 -5.50
N PHE A 78 7.20 -11.58 -4.18
CA PHE A 78 7.94 -10.80 -3.20
C PHE A 78 8.87 -11.68 -2.35
N SER A 79 9.22 -12.88 -2.82
CA SER A 79 10.20 -13.72 -2.13
C SER A 79 11.59 -13.09 -2.23
N HIS A 80 12.50 -13.52 -1.35
CA HIS A 80 13.88 -13.03 -1.38
C HIS A 80 14.53 -13.25 -2.74
N GLU A 81 14.39 -14.45 -3.29
CA GLU A 81 14.94 -14.85 -4.59
C GLU A 81 14.33 -14.05 -5.74
N ALA A 82 13.00 -13.81 -5.69
CA ALA A 82 12.33 -12.97 -6.67
C ALA A 82 12.87 -11.54 -6.64
N LEU A 83 12.95 -10.93 -5.45
CA LEU A 83 13.48 -9.58 -5.27
C LEU A 83 14.95 -9.46 -5.70
N GLU A 84 15.78 -10.46 -5.40
CA GLU A 84 17.16 -10.52 -5.86
C GLU A 84 17.25 -10.56 -7.39
N SER A 85 16.38 -11.35 -8.04
CA SER A 85 16.32 -11.41 -9.51
C SER A 85 15.90 -10.10 -10.17
N TYR A 86 15.17 -9.25 -9.45
CA TYR A 86 14.71 -7.94 -9.92
C TYR A 86 15.78 -6.87 -9.82
N LEU A 87 16.72 -7.02 -8.88
CA LEU A 87 17.68 -5.99 -8.50
C LEU A 87 18.54 -5.49 -9.68
N PRO A 88 19.09 -6.36 -10.56
CA PRO A 88 19.88 -5.89 -11.71
C PRO A 88 19.06 -5.01 -12.65
N LYS A 89 17.80 -5.37 -12.92
CA LYS A 89 16.91 -4.57 -13.79
C LYS A 89 16.59 -3.23 -13.16
N ILE A 90 16.27 -3.21 -11.86
CA ILE A 90 16.01 -1.98 -11.11
C ILE A 90 17.22 -1.05 -11.18
N GLN A 91 18.42 -1.57 -10.93
CA GLN A 91 19.67 -0.81 -10.98
C GLN A 91 19.90 -0.20 -12.35
N LEU A 92 19.69 -0.95 -13.44
CA LEU A 92 19.81 -0.43 -14.80
C LEU A 92 18.86 0.74 -15.05
N VAL A 93 17.57 0.62 -14.68
CA VAL A 93 16.59 1.70 -14.86
C VAL A 93 16.97 2.96 -14.09
N ILE A 94 17.48 2.79 -12.85
CA ILE A 94 17.96 3.90 -12.03
C ILE A 94 19.18 4.56 -12.68
N GLN A 95 20.19 3.77 -13.09
CA GLN A 95 21.41 4.28 -13.72
C GLN A 95 21.12 5.05 -15.01
N ASP A 96 20.25 4.53 -15.87
CA ASP A 96 19.82 5.20 -17.10
C ASP A 96 19.11 6.53 -16.81
N THR A 97 18.23 6.52 -15.81
CA THR A 97 17.47 7.71 -15.41
C THR A 97 18.40 8.79 -14.83
N LEU A 98 19.35 8.40 -13.96
CA LEU A 98 20.32 9.33 -13.39
C LEU A 98 21.27 9.90 -14.44
N ARG A 99 21.71 9.10 -15.42
CA ARG A 99 22.49 9.58 -16.56
C ARG A 99 21.73 10.64 -17.35
N ALA A 100 20.45 10.38 -17.66
CA ALA A 100 19.59 11.31 -18.39
C ALA A 100 19.33 12.61 -17.62
N TRP A 101 19.13 12.53 -16.31
CA TRP A 101 18.99 13.70 -15.44
C TRP A 101 20.30 14.51 -15.38
N SER A 102 21.44 13.84 -15.26
CA SER A 102 22.75 14.51 -15.17
C SER A 102 23.20 15.15 -16.49
N SER A 103 22.72 14.64 -17.62
CA SER A 103 22.97 15.24 -18.94
C SER A 103 22.02 16.40 -19.26
N HIS A 104 21.01 16.67 -18.44
CA HIS A 104 20.15 17.83 -18.62
C HIS A 104 20.84 19.09 -18.08
N PRO A 105 20.99 20.14 -18.90
CA PRO A 105 21.61 21.38 -18.46
C PRO A 105 20.72 22.17 -17.48
N GLU A 106 19.41 21.87 -17.44
CA GLU A 106 18.44 22.54 -16.57
C GLU A 106 18.09 21.70 -15.35
N ALA A 107 17.60 22.37 -14.30
CA ALA A 107 17.10 21.71 -13.11
C ALA A 107 15.88 20.83 -13.42
N ILE A 108 15.82 19.66 -12.81
CA ILE A 108 14.68 18.73 -12.95
C ILE A 108 13.65 18.93 -11.83
N ASN A 109 12.39 18.63 -12.12
CA ASN A 109 11.38 18.45 -11.09
C ASN A 109 11.47 17.02 -10.52
N VAL A 110 12.19 16.87 -9.41
CA VAL A 110 12.46 15.57 -8.78
C VAL A 110 11.17 14.80 -8.45
N TYR A 111 10.09 15.47 -8.06
CA TYR A 111 8.83 14.79 -7.73
C TYR A 111 8.22 14.11 -8.96
N GLN A 112 8.07 14.85 -10.06
CA GLN A 112 7.50 14.31 -11.30
C GLN A 112 8.42 13.24 -11.91
N GLU A 113 9.72 13.45 -11.88
CA GLU A 113 10.69 12.52 -12.43
C GLU A 113 10.79 11.22 -11.59
N ALA A 114 10.69 11.31 -10.26
CA ALA A 114 10.60 10.13 -9.40
C ALA A 114 9.31 9.32 -9.64
N GLN A 115 8.17 9.98 -9.92
CA GLN A 115 6.94 9.28 -10.32
C GLN A 115 7.13 8.49 -11.63
N LYS A 116 7.79 9.09 -12.63
CA LYS A 116 8.11 8.40 -13.89
C LYS A 116 9.08 7.24 -13.67
N LEU A 117 10.10 7.43 -12.82
CA LEU A 117 11.07 6.39 -12.47
C LEU A 117 10.40 5.19 -11.81
N THR A 118 9.62 5.41 -10.75
CA THR A 118 8.92 4.33 -10.03
C THR A 118 7.96 3.56 -10.95
N PHE A 119 7.25 4.25 -11.84
CA PHE A 119 6.40 3.60 -12.84
C PHE A 119 7.19 2.75 -13.85
N ARG A 120 8.33 3.26 -14.36
CA ARG A 120 9.22 2.48 -15.26
C ARG A 120 9.78 1.24 -14.57
N MET A 121 10.15 1.35 -13.29
CA MET A 121 10.60 0.21 -12.49
C MET A 121 9.49 -0.84 -12.36
N ALA A 122 8.26 -0.42 -12.01
CA ALA A 122 7.13 -1.33 -11.83
C ALA A 122 6.76 -2.14 -13.08
N ILE A 123 7.05 -1.63 -14.29
CA ILE A 123 6.77 -2.32 -15.57
C ILE A 123 7.91 -3.25 -16.01
N ARG A 124 9.14 -2.94 -15.63
CA ARG A 124 10.34 -3.66 -16.11
C ARG A 124 10.77 -4.81 -15.22
N VAL A 125 10.26 -4.84 -13.99
CA VAL A 125 10.57 -5.83 -12.97
C VAL A 125 9.69 -7.05 -13.12
#